data_AF-A0A961DJ61-F1
#
_entry.id   AF-A0A961DJ61-F1
#
_cell.length_a   1.000
_cell.length_b   1.000
_cell.length_c   1.000
_cell.angle_alpha   90.00
_cell.angle_beta   90.00
_cell.angle_gamma   90.00
#
_symmetry.space_group_name_H-M   'P 1'
#
loop_
_entity.id
_entity.type
_entity.pdbx_description
1 polymer ?
#
loop_
_entity_poly.entity_id
_entity_poly.type
_entity_poly.pdbx_seq_one_letter_code
_entity_poly.pdbx_strand_id
1 'polypeptide(L)'
;FPVWGMLEKFAPAFLAGVPTIVKPATPTVYLAEAAVRLMVDSGILPAGSLQLIAGSARDLIDHLDYRDLVGFTGSASTANALRSHPNVVHGGVRFTGETDSLNAAILGPDAVVDTPEFEAYIKSLVTEMTVKAGQKCTSIRRAIVPATLLEDVIAATAARIQERVVVGDPRADGVTMGALVSREQKDEVKERVRELVAAGGEIVLGSLDEPQVRRADGSTGTAPEGAFMQPVLLHFADALAAAAHTVEAFGPVSSVIGYDTVEEAVELAALGGGSLVATVATHDPDVARTVIEGIAAHHGRTLILDRDDARSSTGHGSPVPHLIHGGPGRAGGGEELGGIRSVFHHMQRTAVQGSPAMLTAVTGQWFTGAPRNLEGPHPFRKSIAELRIGDAIASPLREVTLDDIAAFANTTGDKFYAHTNEEAAAANPFFPGIVAHGYLLVSWAAGLFVDPEPGPVLANYGLENLRFITPVSPGDSIRVTL
;
A
#
# COMPACT_ATOMS: atom_id res chain seq x y z
N PHE A 1 -16.97 -0.96 -4.58
CA PHE A 1 -16.24 -0.97 -5.86
C PHE A 1 -16.39 -2.34 -6.54
N PRO A 2 -17.37 -2.54 -7.43
CA PRO A 2 -17.72 -3.88 -7.94
C PRO A 2 -16.65 -4.53 -8.85
N VAL A 3 -15.80 -3.73 -9.50
CA VAL A 3 -14.68 -4.24 -10.33
C VAL A 3 -13.39 -4.22 -9.54
N TRP A 4 -12.94 -3.03 -9.10
CA TRP A 4 -11.67 -2.88 -8.38
C TRP A 4 -11.58 -3.76 -7.14
N GLY A 5 -12.57 -3.71 -6.23
CA GLY A 5 -12.53 -4.45 -4.95
C GLY A 5 -12.59 -5.97 -5.11
N MET A 6 -12.97 -6.46 -6.29
CA MET A 6 -12.86 -7.86 -6.64
C MET A 6 -11.47 -8.16 -7.22
N LEU A 7 -11.03 -7.40 -8.22
CA LEU A 7 -9.78 -7.65 -8.93
C LEU A 7 -8.53 -7.45 -8.06
N GLU A 8 -8.57 -6.49 -7.14
CA GLU A 8 -7.47 -6.23 -6.22
C GLU A 8 -7.23 -7.38 -5.22
N LYS A 9 -8.28 -8.14 -4.88
CA LYS A 9 -8.18 -9.38 -4.08
C LYS A 9 -7.88 -10.62 -4.92
N PHE A 10 -8.37 -10.67 -6.16
CA PHE A 10 -8.15 -11.80 -7.06
C PHE A 10 -6.69 -11.92 -7.51
N ALA A 11 -6.06 -10.79 -7.85
CA ALA A 11 -4.69 -10.79 -8.32
C ALA A 11 -3.71 -11.53 -7.37
N PRO A 12 -3.68 -11.21 -6.05
CA PRO A 12 -2.84 -11.96 -5.11
C PRO A 12 -3.33 -13.38 -4.85
N ALA A 13 -4.64 -13.63 -4.81
CA ALA A 13 -5.18 -14.98 -4.61
C ALA A 13 -4.79 -15.93 -5.75
N PHE A 14 -4.92 -15.49 -7.01
CA PHE A 14 -4.54 -16.28 -8.18
C PHE A 14 -3.04 -16.48 -8.27
N LEU A 15 -2.24 -15.45 -7.95
CA LEU A 15 -0.79 -15.59 -7.90
C LEU A 15 -0.34 -16.58 -6.80
N ALA A 16 -1.09 -16.67 -5.70
CA ALA A 16 -0.88 -17.68 -4.65
C ALA A 16 -1.44 -19.07 -5.01
N GLY A 17 -2.14 -19.22 -6.15
CA GLY A 17 -2.75 -20.48 -6.56
C GLY A 17 -4.05 -20.83 -5.83
N VAL A 18 -4.79 -19.85 -5.32
CA VAL A 18 -6.03 -20.04 -4.55
C VAL A 18 -7.27 -19.79 -5.42
N PRO A 19 -8.15 -20.80 -5.64
CA PRO A 19 -9.43 -20.59 -6.31
C PRO A 19 -10.34 -19.71 -5.46
N THR A 20 -11.12 -18.83 -6.09
CA THR A 20 -11.84 -17.77 -5.37
C THR A 20 -13.33 -17.75 -5.69
N ILE A 21 -14.15 -17.57 -4.66
CA ILE A 21 -15.59 -17.30 -4.77
C ILE A 21 -15.81 -15.83 -4.40
N VAL A 22 -16.34 -15.04 -5.33
CA VAL A 22 -16.73 -13.65 -5.04
C VAL A 22 -18.21 -13.55 -4.73
N LYS A 23 -18.52 -12.83 -3.65
CA LYS A 23 -19.87 -12.38 -3.32
C LYS A 23 -19.91 -10.85 -3.35
N PRO A 24 -20.35 -10.21 -4.44
CA PRO A 24 -20.47 -8.76 -4.50
C PRO A 24 -21.63 -8.22 -3.64
N ALA A 25 -21.60 -6.93 -3.34
CA ALA A 25 -22.75 -6.24 -2.77
C ALA A 25 -23.92 -6.19 -3.76
N THR A 26 -25.13 -6.55 -3.32
CA THR A 26 -26.31 -6.69 -4.17
C THR A 26 -26.63 -5.44 -5.01
N PRO A 27 -26.57 -4.20 -4.48
CA PRO A 27 -26.96 -3.00 -5.24
C PRO A 27 -26.15 -2.77 -6.53
N THR A 28 -24.92 -3.28 -6.60
CA THR A 28 -24.01 -3.07 -7.75
C THR A 28 -23.49 -4.37 -8.36
N VAL A 29 -24.15 -5.49 -8.05
CA VAL A 29 -23.72 -6.84 -8.49
C VAL A 29 -23.67 -6.98 -10.00
N TYR A 30 -24.50 -6.25 -10.75
CA TYR A 30 -24.58 -6.36 -12.21
C TYR A 30 -23.20 -6.17 -12.88
N LEU A 31 -22.40 -5.21 -12.39
CA LEU A 31 -21.11 -4.88 -12.98
C LEU A 31 -20.04 -5.90 -12.59
N ALA A 32 -20.10 -6.40 -11.35
CA ALA A 32 -19.22 -7.48 -10.89
C ALA A 32 -19.49 -8.78 -11.66
N GLU A 33 -20.77 -9.14 -11.85
CA GLU A 33 -21.18 -10.30 -12.64
C GLU A 33 -20.69 -10.19 -14.09
N ALA A 34 -20.89 -9.04 -14.73
CA ALA A 34 -20.43 -8.83 -16.09
C ALA A 34 -18.91 -9.01 -16.23
N ALA A 35 -18.13 -8.50 -15.27
CA ALA A 35 -16.68 -8.68 -15.23
C ALA A 35 -16.28 -10.16 -15.03
N VAL A 36 -16.94 -10.88 -14.12
CA VAL A 36 -16.68 -12.31 -13.90
C VAL A 36 -17.04 -13.14 -15.12
N ARG A 37 -18.19 -12.89 -15.75
CA ARG A 37 -18.60 -13.58 -16.97
C ARG A 37 -17.54 -13.44 -18.06
N LEU A 38 -17.04 -12.23 -18.30
CA LEU A 38 -15.96 -12.00 -19.28
C LEU A 38 -14.68 -12.80 -18.95
N MET A 39 -14.29 -12.87 -17.67
CA MET A 39 -13.12 -13.65 -17.25
C MET A 39 -13.32 -15.15 -17.43
N VAL A 40 -14.50 -15.68 -17.12
CA VAL A 40 -14.84 -17.09 -17.30
C VAL A 40 -14.93 -17.46 -18.78
N ASP A 41 -15.64 -16.65 -19.58
CA ASP A 41 -15.85 -16.88 -21.02
C ASP A 41 -14.53 -16.81 -21.82
N SER A 42 -13.50 -16.13 -21.28
CA SER A 42 -12.18 -16.08 -21.91
C SER A 42 -11.48 -17.45 -22.01
N GLY A 43 -11.83 -18.40 -21.15
CA GLY A 43 -11.17 -19.71 -21.06
C GLY A 43 -9.72 -19.67 -20.59
N ILE A 44 -9.23 -18.52 -20.11
CA ILE A 44 -7.83 -18.37 -19.62
C ILE A 44 -7.65 -19.08 -18.27
N LEU A 45 -8.64 -18.97 -17.38
CA LEU A 45 -8.60 -19.59 -16.06
C LEU A 45 -9.09 -21.05 -16.13
N PRO A 46 -8.45 -21.99 -15.41
CA PRO A 46 -8.99 -23.33 -15.25
C PRO A 46 -10.41 -23.32 -14.67
N ALA A 47 -11.22 -24.32 -15.03
CA ALA A 47 -12.56 -24.47 -14.50
C ALA A 47 -12.53 -24.58 -12.96
N GLY A 48 -13.37 -23.80 -12.27
CA GLY A 48 -13.42 -23.76 -10.80
C GLY A 48 -12.48 -22.74 -10.14
N SER A 49 -11.55 -22.12 -10.87
CA SER A 49 -10.66 -21.09 -10.31
C SER A 49 -11.39 -19.82 -9.88
N LEU A 50 -12.52 -19.49 -10.53
CA LEU A 50 -13.34 -18.33 -10.22
C LEU A 50 -14.82 -18.70 -10.24
N GLN A 51 -15.53 -18.33 -9.17
CA GLN A 51 -16.98 -18.51 -9.02
C GLN A 51 -17.60 -17.22 -8.45
N LEU A 52 -18.90 -17.00 -8.71
CA LEU A 52 -19.63 -15.83 -8.20
C LEU A 52 -20.96 -16.23 -7.59
N ILE A 53 -21.29 -15.60 -6.45
CA ILE A 53 -22.61 -15.67 -5.82
C ILE A 53 -23.25 -14.29 -5.85
N ALA A 54 -24.37 -14.16 -6.56
CA ALA A 54 -25.22 -12.97 -6.55
C ALA A 54 -26.38 -13.16 -5.57
N GLY A 55 -26.47 -12.33 -4.53
CA GLY A 55 -27.49 -12.44 -3.47
C GLY A 55 -26.90 -12.92 -2.14
N SER A 56 -27.69 -13.56 -1.29
CA SER A 56 -27.22 -14.03 0.02
C SER A 56 -26.25 -15.20 -0.10
N ALA A 57 -25.17 -15.19 0.70
CA ALA A 57 -24.24 -16.32 0.83
C ALA A 57 -24.79 -17.44 1.74
N ARG A 58 -25.91 -17.20 2.45
CA ARG A 58 -26.57 -18.17 3.34
C ARG A 58 -25.58 -18.83 4.31
N ASP A 59 -25.41 -20.13 4.21
CA ASP A 59 -24.60 -21.02 5.03
C ASP A 59 -23.18 -21.21 4.49
N LEU A 60 -22.72 -20.41 3.51
CA LEU A 60 -21.39 -20.59 2.89
C LEU A 60 -20.26 -20.77 3.91
N ILE A 61 -20.27 -19.99 4.99
CA ILE A 61 -19.21 -20.05 6.02
C ILE A 61 -19.28 -21.34 6.85
N ASP A 62 -20.44 -21.98 6.96
CA ASP A 62 -20.61 -23.27 7.62
C ASP A 62 -19.83 -24.40 6.91
N HIS A 63 -19.50 -24.21 5.63
CA HIS A 63 -18.78 -25.18 4.80
C HIS A 63 -17.28 -24.87 4.64
N LEU A 64 -16.79 -23.79 5.25
CA LEU A 64 -15.37 -23.41 5.21
C LEU A 64 -14.59 -24.02 6.38
N ASP A 65 -13.30 -24.26 6.17
CA ASP A 65 -12.38 -24.75 7.20
C ASP A 65 -11.06 -23.96 7.28
N TYR A 66 -10.11 -24.47 8.07
CA TYR A 66 -8.82 -23.83 8.35
C TYR A 66 -7.95 -23.53 7.10
N ARG A 67 -8.27 -24.10 5.95
CA ARG A 67 -7.59 -23.85 4.68
C ARG A 67 -8.09 -22.60 3.99
N ASP A 68 -9.31 -22.18 4.33
CA ASP A 68 -10.00 -21.09 3.67
C ASP A 68 -9.68 -19.73 4.29
N LEU A 69 -9.83 -18.68 3.47
CA LEU A 69 -9.70 -17.28 3.85
C LEU A 69 -10.97 -16.54 3.42
N VAL A 70 -11.55 -15.81 4.36
CA VAL A 70 -12.65 -14.87 4.11
C VAL A 70 -12.11 -13.45 4.16
N GLY A 71 -12.03 -12.80 3.00
CA GLY A 71 -11.72 -11.38 2.87
C GLY A 71 -13.00 -10.55 2.76
N PHE A 72 -13.30 -9.72 3.76
CA PHE A 72 -14.52 -8.92 3.83
C PHE A 72 -14.23 -7.42 3.66
N THR A 73 -15.05 -6.73 2.87
CA THR A 73 -15.10 -5.25 2.83
C THR A 73 -16.55 -4.81 3.04
N GLY A 74 -16.81 -3.97 4.04
CA GLY A 74 -18.17 -3.50 4.35
C GLY A 74 -18.29 -2.83 5.72
N SER A 75 -19.46 -2.87 6.36
CA SER A 75 -19.65 -2.25 7.68
C SER A 75 -18.98 -3.03 8.81
N ALA A 76 -18.50 -2.34 9.86
CA ALA A 76 -17.98 -2.99 11.07
C ALA A 76 -18.98 -3.94 11.73
N SER A 77 -20.27 -3.61 11.75
CA SER A 77 -21.30 -4.48 12.32
C SER A 77 -21.38 -5.83 11.61
N THR A 78 -21.33 -5.83 10.27
CA THR A 78 -21.32 -7.06 9.47
C THR A 78 -20.02 -7.81 9.64
N ALA A 79 -18.87 -7.12 9.62
CA ALA A 79 -17.57 -7.74 9.84
C ALA A 79 -17.49 -8.43 11.22
N ASN A 80 -18.02 -7.79 12.26
CA ASN A 80 -18.06 -8.36 13.60
C ASN A 80 -18.92 -9.63 13.65
N ALA A 81 -20.11 -9.61 13.02
CA ALA A 81 -20.96 -10.80 12.93
C ALA A 81 -20.25 -11.97 12.23
N LEU A 82 -19.55 -11.69 11.13
CA LEU A 82 -18.76 -12.70 10.40
C LEU A 82 -17.57 -13.20 11.23
N ARG A 83 -16.84 -12.29 11.89
CA ARG A 83 -15.70 -12.62 12.75
C ARG A 83 -16.10 -13.49 13.94
N SER A 84 -17.32 -13.31 14.46
CA SER A 84 -17.89 -14.11 15.55
C SER A 84 -18.46 -15.47 15.11
N HIS A 85 -18.43 -15.80 13.83
CA HIS A 85 -18.99 -17.04 13.31
C HIS A 85 -18.24 -18.27 13.88
N PRO A 86 -18.93 -19.37 14.27
CA PRO A 86 -18.28 -20.54 14.86
C PRO A 86 -17.11 -21.11 14.05
N ASN A 87 -17.21 -21.18 12.73
CA ASN A 87 -16.10 -21.67 11.89
C ASN A 87 -14.89 -20.71 11.81
N VAL A 88 -15.09 -19.41 12.06
CA VAL A 88 -13.97 -18.46 12.17
C VAL A 88 -13.32 -18.58 13.54
N VAL A 89 -14.12 -18.62 14.61
CA VAL A 89 -13.62 -18.66 16.00
C VAL A 89 -13.01 -20.02 16.36
N HIS A 90 -13.61 -21.11 15.88
CA HIS A 90 -13.27 -22.48 16.28
C HIS A 90 -12.85 -23.38 15.11
N GLY A 91 -13.37 -23.14 13.91
CA GLY A 91 -13.06 -23.94 12.71
C GLY A 91 -11.72 -23.58 12.05
N GLY A 92 -11.09 -22.48 12.46
CA GLY A 92 -9.80 -22.01 11.95
C GLY A 92 -9.87 -21.23 10.64
N VAL A 93 -11.08 -20.93 10.12
CA VAL A 93 -11.24 -20.08 8.94
C VAL A 93 -10.55 -18.74 9.19
N ARG A 94 -9.60 -18.38 8.33
CA ARG A 94 -8.91 -17.10 8.45
C ARG A 94 -9.87 -16.00 8.01
N PHE A 95 -10.02 -14.95 8.81
CA PHE A 95 -10.87 -13.81 8.50
C PHE A 95 -10.04 -12.52 8.48
N THR A 96 -10.15 -11.77 7.39
CA THR A 96 -9.63 -10.40 7.29
C THR A 96 -10.75 -9.46 6.90
N GLY A 97 -10.74 -8.26 7.45
CA GLY A 97 -11.80 -7.28 7.27
C GLY A 97 -11.23 -5.89 7.02
N GLU A 98 -11.80 -5.23 6.03
CA GLU A 98 -11.71 -3.79 5.79
C GLU A 98 -13.09 -3.18 6.09
N THR A 99 -13.15 -2.24 7.02
CA THR A 99 -14.42 -1.67 7.50
C THR A 99 -14.48 -0.15 7.38
N ASP A 100 -15.52 0.47 7.93
CA ASP A 100 -15.70 1.91 8.03
C ASP A 100 -14.45 2.59 8.64
N SER A 101 -14.19 3.82 8.20
CA SER A 101 -12.95 4.52 8.53
C SER A 101 -13.12 6.03 8.50
N LEU A 102 -12.76 6.68 9.61
CA LEU A 102 -12.79 8.14 9.73
C LEU A 102 -11.45 8.74 9.33
N ASN A 103 -11.14 8.63 8.04
CA ASN A 103 -9.86 9.08 7.47
C ASN A 103 -9.64 10.58 7.70
N ALA A 104 -8.41 10.93 8.04
CA ALA A 104 -8.03 12.30 8.40
C ALA A 104 -7.26 12.99 7.26
N ALA A 105 -7.43 14.30 7.15
CA ALA A 105 -6.50 15.17 6.43
C ALA A 105 -6.08 16.30 7.36
N ILE A 106 -4.79 16.37 7.66
CA ILE A 106 -4.17 17.30 8.59
C ILE A 106 -3.47 18.39 7.78
N LEU A 107 -3.79 19.65 8.00
CA LEU A 107 -3.08 20.80 7.43
C LEU A 107 -2.00 21.24 8.43
N GLY A 108 -0.74 21.33 8.02
CA GLY A 108 0.35 21.84 8.86
C GLY A 108 0.23 23.35 9.11
N PRO A 109 0.80 23.87 10.21
CA PRO A 109 0.74 25.30 10.54
C PRO A 109 1.52 26.19 9.55
N ASP A 110 2.46 25.62 8.80
CA ASP A 110 3.22 26.29 7.73
C ASP A 110 2.43 26.42 6.42
N ALA A 111 1.42 25.58 6.23
CA ALA A 111 0.57 25.54 5.04
C ALA A 111 -0.57 26.57 5.13
N VAL A 112 -0.21 27.86 5.13
CA VAL A 112 -1.15 28.99 5.20
C VAL A 112 -1.74 29.33 3.82
N VAL A 113 -2.75 30.21 3.78
CA VAL A 113 -3.33 30.74 2.53
C VAL A 113 -2.23 31.20 1.57
N ASP A 114 -2.44 30.98 0.27
CA ASP A 114 -1.50 31.24 -0.84
C ASP A 114 -0.24 30.35 -0.89
N THR A 115 -0.05 29.41 0.05
CA THR A 115 0.97 28.36 -0.10
C THR A 115 0.50 27.24 -1.04
N PRO A 116 1.43 26.59 -1.76
CA PRO A 116 1.11 25.41 -2.54
C PRO A 116 0.49 24.27 -1.72
N GLU A 117 0.91 24.12 -0.46
CA GLU A 117 0.44 23.09 0.46
C GLU A 117 -1.04 23.30 0.82
N PHE A 118 -1.44 24.56 1.10
CA PHE A 118 -2.84 24.91 1.34
C PHE A 118 -3.70 24.64 0.10
N GLU A 119 -3.25 25.06 -1.09
CA GLU A 119 -3.97 24.78 -2.34
C GLU A 119 -4.14 23.26 -2.56
N ALA A 120 -3.07 22.49 -2.36
CA ALA A 120 -3.07 21.04 -2.50
C ALA A 120 -4.01 20.37 -1.49
N TYR A 121 -4.03 20.84 -0.24
CA TYR A 121 -4.94 20.38 0.80
C TYR A 121 -6.41 20.60 0.43
N ILE A 122 -6.79 21.82 0.06
CA ILE A 122 -8.17 22.15 -0.34
C ILE A 122 -8.59 21.33 -1.57
N LYS A 123 -7.68 21.16 -2.53
CA LYS A 123 -7.91 20.29 -3.69
C LYS A 123 -8.15 18.84 -3.27
N SER A 124 -7.34 18.29 -2.37
CA SER A 124 -7.48 16.93 -1.86
C SER A 124 -8.81 16.75 -1.14
N LEU A 125 -9.14 17.64 -0.20
CA LEU A 125 -10.39 17.62 0.57
C LEU A 125 -11.62 17.60 -0.35
N VAL A 126 -11.73 18.56 -1.27
CA VAL A 126 -12.88 18.63 -2.20
C VAL A 126 -12.92 17.43 -3.13
N THR A 127 -11.79 16.94 -3.61
CA THR A 127 -11.74 15.74 -4.46
C THR A 127 -12.26 14.52 -3.71
N GLU A 128 -11.84 14.33 -2.46
CA GLU A 128 -12.23 13.16 -1.66
C GLU A 128 -13.68 13.20 -1.18
N MET A 129 -14.25 14.40 -0.99
CA MET A 129 -15.69 14.59 -0.77
C MET A 129 -16.53 14.26 -2.01
N THR A 130 -16.02 14.50 -3.21
CA THR A 130 -16.85 14.53 -4.43
C THR A 130 -16.65 13.35 -5.37
N VAL A 131 -15.46 12.76 -5.43
CA VAL A 131 -15.19 11.57 -6.25
C VAL A 131 -16.08 10.42 -5.78
N LYS A 132 -16.89 9.91 -6.71
CA LYS A 132 -17.94 8.90 -6.44
C LYS A 132 -18.96 9.34 -5.38
N ALA A 133 -19.20 10.64 -5.25
CA ALA A 133 -20.03 11.24 -4.19
C ALA A 133 -19.57 10.79 -2.79
N GLY A 134 -18.25 10.75 -2.57
CA GLY A 134 -17.63 10.38 -1.30
C GLY A 134 -17.83 8.92 -0.87
N GLN A 135 -18.33 8.04 -1.74
CA GLN A 135 -18.54 6.61 -1.44
C GLN A 135 -17.25 5.80 -1.64
N LYS A 136 -16.16 6.25 -1.02
CA LYS A 136 -14.90 5.52 -0.92
C LYS A 136 -14.60 5.29 0.56
N CYS A 137 -14.16 4.08 0.90
CA CYS A 137 -13.63 3.74 2.23
C CYS A 137 -12.46 4.64 2.63
N THR A 138 -11.72 5.16 1.64
CA THR A 138 -10.59 6.08 1.78
C THR A 138 -10.97 7.54 1.56
N SER A 139 -12.25 7.96 1.57
CA SER A 139 -12.58 9.38 1.49
C SER A 139 -12.24 10.11 2.79
N ILE A 140 -11.78 11.36 2.72
CA ILE A 140 -11.51 12.20 3.89
C ILE A 140 -12.83 12.44 4.64
N ARG A 141 -12.86 12.09 5.93
CA ARG A 141 -14.02 12.31 6.81
C ARG A 141 -13.78 13.40 7.83
N ARG A 142 -12.52 13.63 8.19
CA ARG A 142 -12.09 14.63 9.18
C ARG A 142 -10.99 15.50 8.60
N ALA A 143 -11.27 16.77 8.39
CA ALA A 143 -10.31 17.81 8.04
C ALA A 143 -9.82 18.45 9.35
N ILE A 144 -8.59 18.16 9.77
CA ILE A 144 -7.98 18.65 10.99
C ILE A 144 -7.05 19.81 10.62
N VAL A 145 -7.32 21.02 11.10
CA VAL A 145 -6.64 22.24 10.64
C VAL A 145 -6.28 23.14 11.81
N PRO A 146 -5.24 24.00 11.71
CA PRO A 146 -4.96 24.99 12.74
C PRO A 146 -6.21 25.84 13.01
N ALA A 147 -6.54 26.08 14.27
CA ALA A 147 -7.72 26.85 14.65
C ALA A 147 -7.73 28.25 14.02
N THR A 148 -6.55 28.84 13.80
CA THR A 148 -6.36 30.13 13.13
C THR A 148 -6.67 30.12 11.63
N LEU A 149 -6.70 28.97 10.97
CA LEU A 149 -6.98 28.80 9.54
C LEU A 149 -8.36 28.19 9.27
N LEU A 150 -9.17 27.94 10.30
CA LEU A 150 -10.44 27.22 10.18
C LEU A 150 -11.42 27.90 9.20
N GLU A 151 -11.61 29.20 9.35
CA GLU A 151 -12.47 29.99 8.46
C GLU A 151 -11.92 30.04 7.03
N ASP A 152 -10.60 30.18 6.87
CA ASP A 152 -9.95 30.19 5.54
C ASP A 152 -10.15 28.87 4.81
N VAL A 153 -10.03 27.74 5.52
CA VAL A 153 -10.25 26.40 4.96
C VAL A 153 -11.72 26.22 4.57
N ILE A 154 -12.66 26.63 5.41
CA ILE A 154 -14.10 26.56 5.10
C ILE A 154 -14.39 27.39 3.84
N ALA A 155 -13.93 28.65 3.81
CA ALA A 155 -14.15 29.56 2.67
C ALA A 155 -13.53 29.02 1.37
N ALA A 156 -12.29 28.55 1.42
CA ALA A 156 -11.61 28.00 0.24
C ALA A 156 -12.26 26.70 -0.27
N THR A 157 -12.72 25.84 0.65
CA THR A 157 -13.48 24.63 0.30
C THR A 157 -14.80 25.01 -0.37
N ALA A 158 -15.53 25.98 0.17
CA ALA A 158 -16.78 26.50 -0.40
C ALA A 158 -16.58 27.02 -1.82
N ALA A 159 -15.60 27.89 -2.01
CA ALA A 159 -15.28 28.49 -3.30
C ALA A 159 -14.93 27.41 -4.34
N ARG A 160 -14.13 26.42 -3.95
CA ARG A 160 -13.75 25.32 -4.84
C ARG A 160 -14.92 24.39 -5.17
N ILE A 161 -15.80 24.10 -4.22
CA ILE A 161 -17.03 23.34 -4.49
C ILE A 161 -17.91 24.10 -5.48
N GLN A 162 -18.13 25.39 -5.26
CA GLN A 162 -18.94 26.23 -6.15
C GLN A 162 -18.36 26.32 -7.57
N GLU A 163 -17.02 26.39 -7.70
CA GLU A 163 -16.34 26.45 -8.99
C GLU A 163 -16.39 25.11 -9.74
N ARG A 164 -16.25 23.98 -9.04
CA ARG A 164 -15.94 22.68 -9.67
C ARG A 164 -17.04 21.64 -9.62
N VAL A 165 -18.01 21.77 -8.71
CA VAL A 165 -18.97 20.70 -8.42
C VAL A 165 -20.32 21.00 -9.06
N VAL A 166 -20.65 20.21 -10.08
CA VAL A 166 -21.96 20.19 -10.72
C VAL A 166 -22.57 18.82 -10.45
N VAL A 167 -23.59 18.79 -9.59
CA VAL A 167 -24.33 17.58 -9.27
C VAL A 167 -25.27 17.25 -10.41
N GLY A 168 -25.22 16.02 -10.91
CA GLY A 168 -26.33 15.54 -11.71
C GLY A 168 -26.14 14.23 -12.44
N ASP A 169 -26.93 14.06 -13.49
CA ASP A 169 -26.92 12.86 -14.32
C ASP A 169 -25.53 12.71 -14.97
N PRO A 170 -24.80 11.60 -14.77
CA PRO A 170 -23.47 11.41 -15.34
C PRO A 170 -23.46 11.40 -16.89
N ARG A 171 -24.62 11.36 -17.54
CA ARG A 171 -24.77 11.48 -19.00
C ARG A 171 -24.89 12.93 -19.48
N ALA A 172 -25.07 13.89 -18.58
CA ALA A 172 -25.22 15.30 -18.90
C ALA A 172 -23.88 16.03 -18.97
N ASP A 173 -23.73 16.93 -19.94
CA ASP A 173 -22.49 17.68 -20.13
C ASP A 173 -22.16 18.60 -18.93
N GLY A 174 -20.90 18.54 -18.53
CA GLY A 174 -20.35 19.36 -17.44
C GLY A 174 -20.73 18.89 -16.03
N VAL A 175 -21.44 17.77 -15.87
CA VAL A 175 -21.63 17.14 -14.54
C VAL A 175 -20.29 16.59 -14.05
N THR A 176 -19.95 16.90 -12.79
CA THR A 176 -18.69 16.46 -12.16
C THR A 176 -18.91 15.57 -10.94
N MET A 177 -20.12 15.55 -10.37
CA MET A 177 -20.50 14.64 -9.29
C MET A 177 -21.84 13.96 -9.59
N GLY A 178 -21.85 12.63 -9.55
CA GLY A 178 -23.05 11.81 -9.75
C GLY A 178 -23.86 11.59 -8.46
N ALA A 179 -24.75 10.60 -8.49
CA ALA A 179 -25.55 10.19 -7.34
C ALA A 179 -24.81 9.23 -6.39
N LEU A 180 -25.36 9.09 -5.18
CA LEU A 180 -25.12 7.93 -4.33
C LEU A 180 -25.67 6.66 -5.00
N VAL A 181 -25.24 5.48 -4.52
CA VAL A 181 -25.54 4.20 -5.17
C VAL A 181 -27.01 3.82 -5.13
N SER A 182 -27.74 4.26 -4.10
CA SER A 182 -29.18 4.00 -3.94
C SER A 182 -29.83 5.07 -3.07
N ARG A 183 -31.18 5.10 -3.05
CA ARG A 183 -31.94 6.03 -2.20
C ARG A 183 -31.81 5.68 -0.73
N GLU A 184 -31.74 4.39 -0.42
CA GLU A 184 -31.49 3.89 0.94
C GLU A 184 -30.14 4.38 1.46
N GLN A 185 -29.08 4.34 0.62
CA GLN A 185 -27.78 4.91 0.97
C GLN A 185 -27.87 6.43 1.21
N LYS A 186 -28.62 7.16 0.38
CA LYS A 186 -28.87 8.59 0.57
C LYS A 186 -29.54 8.85 1.92
N ASP A 187 -30.57 8.10 2.26
CA ASP A 187 -31.31 8.26 3.51
C ASP A 187 -30.42 7.95 4.74
N GLU A 188 -29.60 6.91 4.67
CA GLU A 188 -28.61 6.58 5.71
C GLU A 188 -27.58 7.70 5.90
N VAL A 189 -27.03 8.25 4.81
CA VAL A 189 -26.11 9.39 4.89
C VAL A 189 -26.78 10.60 5.53
N LYS A 190 -28.04 10.92 5.16
CA LYS A 190 -28.79 12.03 5.78
C LYS A 190 -29.05 11.77 7.26
N GLU A 191 -29.31 10.52 7.66
CA GLU A 191 -29.47 10.16 9.07
C GLU A 191 -28.18 10.38 9.86
N ARG A 192 -27.03 9.92 9.34
CA ARG A 192 -25.72 10.13 9.97
C ARG A 192 -25.35 11.61 10.09
N VAL A 193 -25.69 12.43 9.10
CA VAL A 193 -25.50 13.89 9.22
C VAL A 193 -26.40 14.49 10.30
N ARG A 194 -27.66 14.07 10.42
CA ARG A 194 -28.54 14.55 11.52
C ARG A 194 -28.01 14.15 12.89
N GLU A 195 -27.44 12.95 13.01
CA GLU A 195 -26.78 12.49 14.24
C GLU A 195 -25.57 13.37 14.59
N LEU A 196 -24.70 13.68 13.61
CA LEU A 196 -23.57 14.59 13.80
C LEU A 196 -24.05 15.99 14.24
N VAL A 197 -25.11 16.52 13.62
CA VAL A 197 -25.68 17.83 13.99
C VAL A 197 -26.26 17.82 15.41
N ALA A 198 -27.01 16.76 15.76
CA ALA A 198 -27.55 16.60 17.11
C ALA A 198 -26.45 16.49 18.18
N ALA A 199 -25.26 16.03 17.80
CA ALA A 199 -24.09 15.93 18.66
C ALA A 199 -23.19 17.18 18.68
N GLY A 200 -23.64 18.31 18.12
CA GLY A 200 -22.92 19.60 18.18
C GLY A 200 -22.22 20.00 16.89
N GLY A 201 -22.36 19.24 15.81
CA GLY A 201 -21.87 19.63 14.48
C GLY A 201 -22.73 20.73 13.85
N GLU A 202 -22.11 21.79 13.36
CA GLU A 202 -22.77 22.83 12.58
C GLU A 202 -22.54 22.58 11.09
N ILE A 203 -23.58 22.58 10.26
CA ILE A 203 -23.40 22.54 8.80
C ILE A 203 -22.92 23.92 8.35
N VAL A 204 -21.63 24.03 8.02
CA VAL A 204 -21.01 25.27 7.52
C VAL A 204 -21.08 25.37 6.00
N LEU A 205 -21.16 24.24 5.28
CA LEU A 205 -21.36 24.19 3.82
C LEU A 205 -22.41 23.15 3.43
N GLY A 206 -23.26 23.51 2.47
CA GLY A 206 -24.32 22.64 1.94
C GLY A 206 -25.56 22.57 2.83
N SER A 207 -26.44 21.62 2.55
CA SER A 207 -27.63 21.32 3.36
C SER A 207 -28.15 19.90 3.08
N LEU A 208 -29.11 19.44 3.89
CA LEU A 208 -29.81 18.16 3.69
C LEU A 208 -31.00 18.25 2.71
N ASP A 209 -31.20 19.40 2.08
CA ASP A 209 -32.27 19.60 1.10
C ASP A 209 -31.95 18.91 -0.22
N GLU A 210 -32.96 18.79 -1.08
CA GLU A 210 -32.77 18.26 -2.43
C GLU A 210 -31.91 19.22 -3.27
N PRO A 211 -30.76 18.77 -3.82
CA PRO A 211 -29.89 19.64 -4.59
C PRO A 211 -30.51 19.99 -5.95
N GLN A 212 -30.01 21.07 -6.55
CA GLN A 212 -30.21 21.33 -7.97
C GLN A 212 -29.39 20.31 -8.78
N VAL A 213 -30.07 19.56 -9.63
CA VAL A 213 -29.51 18.45 -10.41
C VAL A 213 -29.56 18.81 -11.88
N ARG A 214 -28.40 18.77 -12.55
CA ARG A 214 -28.35 18.86 -14.01
C ARG A 214 -28.77 17.53 -14.62
N ARG A 215 -29.74 17.59 -15.54
CA ARG A 215 -30.33 16.42 -16.20
C ARG A 215 -29.71 16.21 -17.58
N ALA A 216 -29.87 15.01 -18.14
CA ALA A 216 -29.33 14.65 -19.45
C ALA A 216 -29.86 15.53 -20.61
N ASP A 217 -31.03 16.15 -20.46
CA ASP A 217 -31.60 17.09 -21.43
C ASP A 217 -31.05 18.54 -21.29
N GLY A 218 -30.09 18.75 -20.39
CA GLY A 218 -29.48 20.06 -20.11
C GLY A 218 -30.27 20.93 -19.13
N SER A 219 -31.47 20.53 -18.71
CA SER A 219 -32.24 21.25 -17.70
C SER A 219 -31.66 21.06 -16.29
N THR A 220 -31.94 22.03 -15.40
CA THR A 220 -31.56 21.97 -13.98
C THR A 220 -32.81 22.05 -13.12
N GLY A 221 -32.94 21.15 -12.15
CA GLY A 221 -34.03 21.17 -11.19
C GLY A 221 -33.84 20.11 -10.11
N THR A 222 -34.75 20.03 -9.14
CA THR A 222 -34.72 18.95 -8.14
C THR A 222 -35.03 17.60 -8.79
N ALA A 223 -34.51 16.53 -8.20
CA ALA A 223 -34.71 15.16 -8.67
C ALA A 223 -35.00 14.22 -7.48
N PRO A 224 -36.22 14.29 -6.89
CA PRO A 224 -36.55 13.57 -5.66
C PRO A 224 -36.47 12.04 -5.80
N GLU A 225 -36.68 11.52 -7.01
CA GLU A 225 -36.55 10.09 -7.31
C GLU A 225 -35.08 9.61 -7.42
N GLY A 226 -34.12 10.54 -7.46
CA GLY A 226 -32.69 10.26 -7.55
C GLY A 226 -32.00 10.25 -6.19
N ALA A 227 -30.89 9.51 -6.11
CA ALA A 227 -30.03 9.45 -4.93
C ALA A 227 -28.97 10.58 -4.92
N PHE A 228 -29.35 11.78 -5.35
CA PHE A 228 -28.43 12.93 -5.38
C PHE A 228 -28.32 13.60 -4.02
N MET A 229 -27.11 14.05 -3.71
CA MET A 229 -26.79 14.83 -2.51
C MET A 229 -25.70 15.84 -2.88
N GLN A 230 -25.78 17.06 -2.35
CA GLN A 230 -24.70 18.04 -2.45
C GLN A 230 -23.61 17.74 -1.39
N PRO A 231 -22.37 18.22 -1.59
CA PRO A 231 -21.36 18.11 -0.55
C PRO A 231 -21.79 18.83 0.73
N VAL A 232 -21.51 18.22 1.88
CA VAL A 232 -21.80 18.79 3.21
C VAL A 232 -20.50 18.84 4.01
N LEU A 233 -20.15 20.02 4.52
CA LEU A 233 -19.06 20.19 5.48
C LEU A 233 -19.66 20.58 6.81
N LEU A 234 -19.35 19.82 7.86
CA LEU A 234 -19.70 20.17 9.23
C LEU A 234 -18.50 20.79 9.94
N HIS A 235 -18.75 21.67 10.91
CA HIS A 235 -17.75 22.18 11.85
C HIS A 235 -18.14 21.75 13.26
N PHE A 236 -17.18 21.27 14.04
CA PHE A 236 -17.34 21.00 15.47
C PHE A 236 -16.54 22.01 16.27
N ALA A 237 -17.25 22.91 16.99
CA ALA A 237 -16.61 23.88 17.87
C ALA A 237 -15.90 23.21 19.07
N ASP A 238 -16.45 22.09 19.56
CA ASP A 238 -15.75 21.18 20.47
C ASP A 238 -15.03 20.10 19.65
N ALA A 239 -13.70 20.25 19.52
CA ALA A 239 -12.87 19.31 18.78
C ALA A 239 -12.89 17.88 19.36
N LEU A 240 -13.27 17.71 20.62
CA LEU A 240 -13.35 16.42 21.32
C LEU A 240 -14.74 15.79 21.27
N ALA A 241 -15.71 16.41 20.59
CA ALA A 241 -17.05 15.86 20.42
C ALA A 241 -16.99 14.44 19.84
N ALA A 242 -17.42 13.45 20.63
CA ALA A 242 -17.24 12.03 20.32
C ALA A 242 -17.82 11.63 18.95
N ALA A 243 -18.93 12.23 18.53
CA ALA A 243 -19.58 11.93 17.26
C ALA A 243 -18.68 12.25 16.05
N ALA A 244 -17.86 13.31 16.11
CA ALA A 244 -16.92 13.65 15.04
C ALA A 244 -15.87 12.56 14.82
N HIS A 245 -15.60 11.75 15.85
CA HIS A 245 -14.62 10.68 15.86
C HIS A 245 -15.23 9.28 15.87
N THR A 246 -16.57 9.17 15.84
CA THR A 246 -17.26 7.89 15.90
C THR A 246 -18.34 7.63 14.87
N VAL A 247 -18.90 8.68 14.26
CA VAL A 247 -20.00 8.57 13.29
C VAL A 247 -19.48 8.83 11.88
N GLU A 248 -19.55 7.83 11.01
CA GLU A 248 -19.23 8.00 9.58
C GLU A 248 -20.51 8.20 8.76
N ALA A 249 -20.56 9.29 8.00
CA ALA A 249 -21.53 9.49 6.93
C ALA A 249 -20.91 9.08 5.59
N PHE A 250 -21.25 7.89 5.07
CA PHE A 250 -20.64 7.30 3.88
C PHE A 250 -21.17 7.92 2.56
N GLY A 251 -20.86 9.20 2.36
CA GLY A 251 -21.29 10.02 1.23
C GLY A 251 -20.40 11.26 1.07
N PRO A 252 -20.86 12.34 0.42
CA PRO A 252 -20.06 13.54 0.19
C PRO A 252 -20.03 14.43 1.43
N VAL A 253 -19.61 13.87 2.56
CA VAL A 253 -19.65 14.50 3.89
C VAL A 253 -18.27 14.42 4.54
N SER A 254 -17.84 15.54 5.11
CA SER A 254 -16.67 15.63 5.99
C SER A 254 -16.96 16.59 7.14
N SER A 255 -16.17 16.50 8.22
CA SER A 255 -16.16 17.46 9.32
C SER A 255 -14.82 18.19 9.36
N VAL A 256 -14.82 19.51 9.57
CA VAL A 256 -13.64 20.31 9.88
C VAL A 256 -13.52 20.51 11.40
N ILE A 257 -12.31 20.35 11.92
CA ILE A 257 -11.98 20.40 13.33
C ILE A 257 -10.71 21.23 13.50
N GLY A 258 -10.76 22.23 14.39
CA GLY A 258 -9.61 23.06 14.74
C GLY A 258 -8.67 22.37 15.73
N TYR A 259 -7.37 22.68 15.65
CA TYR A 259 -6.38 22.33 16.66
C TYR A 259 -5.47 23.54 16.97
N ASP A 260 -4.91 23.60 18.18
CA ASP A 260 -4.00 24.67 18.62
C ASP A 260 -2.53 24.29 18.50
N THR A 261 -2.18 23.00 18.72
CA THR A 261 -0.81 22.49 18.56
C THR A 261 -0.72 21.26 17.66
N VAL A 262 0.46 21.01 17.09
CA VAL A 262 0.70 19.84 16.22
C VAL A 262 0.47 18.52 16.98
N GLU A 263 0.79 18.49 18.28
CA GLU A 263 0.51 17.34 19.15
C GLU A 263 -0.99 17.08 19.30
N GLU A 264 -1.80 18.14 19.44
CA GLU A 264 -3.25 18.00 19.47
C GLU A 264 -3.79 17.46 18.13
N ALA A 265 -3.23 17.88 16.99
CA ALA A 265 -3.60 17.32 15.69
C ALA A 265 -3.36 15.80 15.62
N VAL A 266 -2.28 15.31 16.23
CA VAL A 266 -1.99 13.87 16.37
C VAL A 266 -3.03 13.17 17.24
N GLU A 267 -3.34 13.75 18.40
CA GLU A 267 -4.36 13.21 19.32
C GLU A 267 -5.73 13.11 18.64
N LEU A 268 -6.17 14.19 17.99
CA LEU A 268 -7.41 14.24 17.23
C LEU A 268 -7.42 13.19 16.13
N ALA A 269 -6.33 13.04 15.36
CA ALA A 269 -6.25 12.01 14.33
C ALA A 269 -6.41 10.59 14.90
N ALA A 270 -5.80 10.31 16.06
CA ALA A 270 -5.89 9.03 16.75
C ALA A 270 -7.30 8.69 17.27
N LEU A 271 -8.10 9.70 17.64
CA LEU A 271 -9.49 9.52 18.11
C LEU A 271 -10.41 8.83 17.10
N GLY A 272 -10.05 8.79 15.81
CA GLY A 272 -10.75 7.99 14.81
C GLY A 272 -10.79 6.49 15.13
N GLY A 273 -9.95 6.02 16.05
CA GLY A 273 -9.98 4.64 16.58
C GLY A 273 -9.35 3.63 15.62
N GLY A 274 -8.42 4.07 14.77
CA GLY A 274 -7.82 3.28 13.70
C GLY A 274 -8.49 3.54 12.34
N SER A 275 -7.73 4.05 11.38
CA SER A 275 -8.24 4.46 10.07
C SER A 275 -7.42 3.82 8.93
N LEU A 276 -8.00 3.80 7.74
CA LEU A 276 -7.32 3.29 6.54
C LEU A 276 -6.21 4.24 6.08
N VAL A 277 -6.48 5.54 6.04
CA VAL A 277 -5.53 6.52 5.52
C VAL A 277 -5.60 7.87 6.23
N ALA A 278 -4.46 8.56 6.31
CA ALA A 278 -4.40 9.99 6.59
C ALA A 278 -3.55 10.75 5.55
N THR A 279 -3.84 12.03 5.34
CA THR A 279 -2.94 12.99 4.65
C THR A 279 -2.42 14.03 5.63
N VAL A 280 -1.17 14.45 5.46
CA VAL A 280 -0.54 15.56 6.18
C VAL A 280 -0.01 16.52 5.12
N ALA A 281 -0.62 17.71 4.99
CA ALA A 281 -0.19 18.72 4.03
C ALA A 281 0.72 19.74 4.71
N THR A 282 2.02 19.68 4.43
CA THR A 282 3.06 20.53 5.05
C THR A 282 4.32 20.44 4.21
N HIS A 283 5.13 21.50 4.22
CA HIS A 283 6.49 21.51 3.66
C HIS A 283 7.54 21.69 4.78
N ASP A 284 7.12 21.60 6.04
CA ASP A 284 7.99 21.59 7.22
C ASP A 284 8.32 20.12 7.60
N PRO A 285 9.60 19.70 7.51
CA PRO A 285 10.00 18.34 7.85
C PRO A 285 9.81 17.98 9.32
N ASP A 286 9.85 18.94 10.25
CA ASP A 286 9.66 18.68 11.68
C ASP A 286 8.17 18.45 11.99
N VAL A 287 7.27 19.20 11.35
CA VAL A 287 5.82 18.94 11.39
C VAL A 287 5.52 17.57 10.79
N ALA A 288 6.04 17.29 9.60
CA ALA A 288 5.83 16.00 8.93
C ALA A 288 6.29 14.84 9.80
N ARG A 289 7.51 14.93 10.38
CA ARG A 289 8.04 13.92 11.29
C ARG A 289 7.15 13.71 12.51
N THR A 290 6.82 14.79 13.22
CA THR A 290 6.03 14.75 14.47
C THR A 290 4.67 14.11 14.22
N VAL A 291 3.96 14.57 13.18
CA VAL A 291 2.63 14.04 12.86
C VAL A 291 2.71 12.59 12.42
N ILE A 292 3.63 12.23 11.50
CA ILE A 292 3.71 10.87 10.97
C ILE A 292 4.13 9.86 12.04
N GLU A 293 5.14 10.16 12.86
CA GLU A 293 5.54 9.29 13.97
C GLU A 293 4.38 9.11 14.97
N GLY A 294 3.57 10.16 15.20
CA GLY A 294 2.41 10.13 16.08
C GLY A 294 1.21 9.35 15.54
N ILE A 295 0.91 9.43 14.24
CA ILE A 295 -0.32 8.86 13.67
C ILE A 295 -0.14 7.50 13.00
N ALA A 296 1.09 7.09 12.65
CA ALA A 296 1.33 5.87 11.87
C ALA A 296 0.81 4.58 12.55
N ALA A 297 0.82 4.52 13.89
CA ALA A 297 0.26 3.39 14.63
C ALA A 297 -1.27 3.28 14.52
N HIS A 298 -1.94 4.34 14.06
CA HIS A 298 -3.39 4.46 13.94
C HIS A 298 -3.88 4.42 12.48
N HIS A 299 -2.97 4.42 11.49
CA HIS A 299 -3.33 4.52 10.07
C HIS A 299 -2.55 3.50 9.25
N GLY A 300 -3.22 2.72 8.39
CA GLY A 300 -2.51 1.77 7.53
C GLY A 300 -1.76 2.42 6.37
N ARG A 301 -2.11 3.66 6.01
CA ARG A 301 -1.39 4.48 5.03
C ARG A 301 -1.36 5.95 5.44
N THR A 302 -0.23 6.61 5.19
CA THR A 302 -0.12 8.06 5.30
C THR A 302 0.38 8.65 3.98
N LEU A 303 -0.10 9.85 3.66
CA LEU A 303 0.39 10.66 2.54
C LEU A 303 0.90 11.98 3.11
N ILE A 304 2.19 12.27 2.98
CA ILE A 304 2.71 13.63 3.16
C ILE A 304 2.52 14.32 1.82
N LEU A 305 1.79 15.44 1.79
CA LEU A 305 1.42 16.16 0.59
C LEU A 305 2.07 17.55 0.58
N ASP A 306 2.90 17.84 -0.42
CA ASP A 306 3.58 19.12 -0.54
C ASP A 306 3.70 19.59 -1.99
N ARG A 307 4.37 20.72 -2.21
CA ARG A 307 4.63 21.26 -3.56
C ARG A 307 5.44 20.33 -4.49
N ASP A 308 6.27 19.45 -3.93
CA ASP A 308 7.17 18.58 -4.70
C ASP A 308 6.45 17.33 -5.20
N ASP A 309 5.49 16.81 -4.42
CA ASP A 309 4.74 15.59 -4.76
C ASP A 309 3.31 15.84 -5.28
N ALA A 310 2.70 17.01 -5.03
CA ALA A 310 1.28 17.24 -5.37
C ALA A 310 0.92 17.05 -6.85
N ARG A 311 1.91 17.14 -7.76
CA ARG A 311 1.72 16.90 -9.21
C ARG A 311 1.79 15.43 -9.61
N SER A 312 2.55 14.63 -8.89
CA SER A 312 2.79 13.20 -9.16
C SER A 312 2.07 12.27 -8.19
N SER A 313 1.50 12.83 -7.12
CA SER A 313 0.73 12.10 -6.12
C SER A 313 -0.47 11.39 -6.76
N THR A 314 -0.68 10.15 -6.33
CA THR A 314 -1.87 9.37 -6.72
C THR A 314 -3.13 9.78 -5.93
N GLY A 315 -2.95 10.64 -4.92
CA GLY A 315 -4.01 11.20 -4.08
C GLY A 315 -4.34 10.36 -2.85
N HIS A 316 -5.11 10.96 -1.94
CA HIS A 316 -5.52 10.34 -0.67
C HIS A 316 -6.34 9.06 -0.91
N GLY A 317 -7.39 9.13 -1.71
CA GLY A 317 -8.36 8.05 -1.87
C GLY A 317 -8.14 7.11 -3.05
N SER A 318 -6.89 6.92 -3.47
CA SER A 318 -6.49 5.97 -4.52
C SER A 318 -5.53 4.91 -3.95
N PRO A 319 -6.03 3.76 -3.46
CA PRO A 319 -5.14 2.67 -3.02
C PRO A 319 -4.35 2.12 -4.21
N VAL A 320 -3.02 2.19 -4.13
CA VAL A 320 -2.11 1.69 -5.17
C VAL A 320 -1.69 0.25 -4.87
N PRO A 321 -1.61 -0.66 -5.87
CA PRO A 321 -1.43 -2.10 -5.61
C PRO A 321 -0.16 -2.51 -4.84
N HIS A 322 0.88 -1.67 -4.84
CA HIS A 322 2.15 -1.95 -4.17
C HIS A 322 2.24 -1.37 -2.76
N LEU A 323 1.28 -0.53 -2.33
CA LEU A 323 1.18 -0.01 -0.97
C LEU A 323 0.10 -0.77 -0.20
N ILE A 324 0.25 -0.87 1.11
CA ILE A 324 -0.74 -1.53 1.98
C ILE A 324 -2.05 -0.73 1.94
N HIS A 325 -3.17 -1.45 1.81
CA HIS A 325 -4.51 -0.94 1.95
C HIS A 325 -5.20 -1.71 3.08
N GLY A 326 -5.49 -1.02 4.17
CA GLY A 326 -5.90 -1.64 5.43
C GLY A 326 -5.67 -0.67 6.57
N GLY A 327 -5.97 -1.09 7.80
CA GLY A 327 -5.78 -0.23 8.96
C GLY A 327 -6.18 -0.91 10.27
N PRO A 328 -5.63 -0.48 11.40
CA PRO A 328 -5.93 -1.05 12.71
C PRO A 328 -7.33 -0.67 13.19
N GLY A 329 -7.78 -1.30 14.28
CA GLY A 329 -8.96 -0.87 15.03
C GLY A 329 -10.24 -0.84 14.18
N ARG A 330 -10.89 0.33 14.12
CA ARG A 330 -12.15 0.55 13.40
C ARG A 330 -12.05 0.19 11.91
N ALA A 331 -10.90 0.43 11.27
CA ALA A 331 -10.68 0.08 9.87
C ALA A 331 -10.62 -1.44 9.59
N GLY A 332 -10.66 -2.27 10.64
CA GLY A 332 -10.93 -3.72 10.55
C GLY A 332 -9.77 -4.61 10.96
N GLY A 333 -8.55 -4.06 11.05
CA GLY A 333 -7.32 -4.75 11.45
C GLY A 333 -6.67 -5.60 10.35
N GLY A 334 -7.28 -5.65 9.17
CA GLY A 334 -6.76 -6.36 8.00
C GLY A 334 -5.76 -5.55 7.19
N GLU A 335 -4.98 -6.26 6.37
CA GLU A 335 -4.13 -5.70 5.33
C GLU A 335 -4.47 -6.36 3.98
N GLU A 336 -4.53 -5.54 2.94
CA GLU A 336 -4.72 -5.90 1.53
C GLU A 336 -3.67 -5.16 0.69
N LEU A 337 -3.51 -5.56 -0.58
CA LEU A 337 -2.48 -5.02 -1.48
C LEU A 337 -1.04 -5.14 -0.92
N GLY A 338 -0.25 -4.06 -0.90
CA GLY A 338 1.13 -4.10 -0.39
C GLY A 338 2.11 -4.92 -1.23
N GLY A 339 1.82 -5.10 -2.52
CA GLY A 339 2.65 -5.88 -3.44
C GLY A 339 2.67 -7.37 -3.08
N ILE A 340 3.86 -7.97 -2.97
CA ILE A 340 4.01 -9.40 -2.65
C ILE A 340 3.43 -9.78 -1.27
N ARG A 341 3.24 -8.81 -0.36
CA ARG A 341 2.65 -9.03 0.97
C ARG A 341 1.25 -9.65 0.87
N SER A 342 0.40 -9.12 -0.02
CA SER A 342 -0.96 -9.66 -0.23
C SER A 342 -0.96 -11.14 -0.64
N VAL A 343 -0.01 -11.56 -1.47
CA VAL A 343 0.12 -12.97 -1.89
C VAL A 343 0.36 -13.86 -0.67
N PHE A 344 1.18 -13.41 0.28
CA PHE A 344 1.49 -14.18 1.49
C PHE A 344 0.30 -14.36 2.42
N HIS A 345 -0.73 -13.51 2.38
CA HIS A 345 -1.96 -13.73 3.16
C HIS A 345 -2.73 -14.98 2.70
N HIS A 346 -2.58 -15.36 1.43
CA HIS A 346 -3.20 -16.55 0.85
C HIS A 346 -2.38 -17.83 1.06
N MET A 347 -1.10 -17.70 1.43
CA MET A 347 -0.19 -18.84 1.62
C MET A 347 -0.11 -19.29 3.08
N GLN A 348 0.36 -20.52 3.31
CA GLN A 348 0.77 -21.02 4.62
C GLN A 348 2.29 -20.96 4.73
N ARG A 349 2.79 -20.18 5.69
CA ARG A 349 4.24 -20.14 5.99
C ARG A 349 4.61 -21.33 6.88
N THR A 350 5.62 -22.09 6.46
CA THR A 350 6.12 -23.25 7.20
C THR A 350 7.63 -23.15 7.39
N ALA A 351 8.09 -23.24 8.64
CA ALA A 351 9.52 -23.36 8.92
C ALA A 351 9.97 -24.80 8.66
N VAL A 352 10.61 -25.03 7.52
CA VAL A 352 11.16 -26.34 7.14
C VAL A 352 12.59 -26.45 7.66
N GLN A 353 12.86 -27.46 8.48
CA GLN A 353 14.20 -27.77 8.98
C GLN A 353 14.73 -29.03 8.30
N GLY A 354 16.03 -29.06 8.00
CA GLY A 354 16.66 -30.19 7.35
C GLY A 354 18.14 -29.91 7.06
N SER A 355 18.83 -30.91 6.51
CA SER A 355 20.17 -30.69 5.99
C SER A 355 20.14 -29.75 4.77
N PRO A 356 21.21 -29.02 4.45
CA PRO A 356 21.28 -28.16 3.27
C PRO A 356 20.90 -28.89 1.96
N ALA A 357 21.28 -30.17 1.83
CA ALA A 357 20.92 -31.00 0.69
C ALA A 357 19.39 -31.19 0.56
N MET A 358 18.73 -31.52 1.67
CA MET A 358 17.28 -31.71 1.69
C MET A 358 16.53 -30.40 1.48
N LEU A 359 16.99 -29.31 2.10
CA LEU A 359 16.40 -27.98 1.89
C LEU A 359 16.53 -27.56 0.42
N THR A 360 17.68 -27.81 -0.20
CA THR A 360 17.90 -27.53 -1.63
C THR A 360 16.93 -28.29 -2.53
N ALA A 361 16.72 -29.58 -2.24
CA ALA A 361 15.77 -30.41 -2.99
C ALA A 361 14.33 -29.95 -2.82
N VAL A 362 13.94 -29.48 -1.62
CA VAL A 362 12.57 -29.04 -1.32
C VAL A 362 12.27 -27.66 -1.90
N THR A 363 13.20 -26.70 -1.80
CA THR A 363 12.95 -25.30 -2.22
C THR A 363 13.28 -25.05 -3.69
N GLY A 364 14.06 -25.92 -4.33
CA GLY A 364 14.61 -25.64 -5.65
C GLY A 364 15.65 -24.52 -5.65
N GLN A 365 16.32 -24.26 -4.52
CA GLN A 365 17.37 -23.24 -4.38
C GLN A 365 18.55 -23.82 -3.63
N TRP A 366 19.78 -23.58 -4.09
CA TRP A 366 20.97 -24.14 -3.45
C TRP A 366 21.26 -23.46 -2.11
N PHE A 367 21.56 -24.27 -1.08
CA PHE A 367 21.98 -23.79 0.24
C PHE A 367 23.45 -24.10 0.51
N THR A 368 24.12 -23.20 1.24
CA THR A 368 25.50 -23.42 1.71
C THR A 368 25.63 -24.74 2.46
N GLY A 369 26.59 -25.57 2.03
CA GLY A 369 26.81 -26.92 2.57
C GLY A 369 26.04 -28.03 1.85
N ALA A 370 25.18 -27.70 0.87
CA ALA A 370 24.59 -28.70 -0.01
C ALA A 370 25.64 -29.23 -1.02
N PRO A 371 25.50 -30.47 -1.52
CA PRO A 371 26.36 -31.01 -2.55
C PRO A 371 26.45 -30.10 -3.77
N ARG A 372 27.62 -30.10 -4.40
CA ARG A 372 27.91 -29.36 -5.63
C ARG A 372 28.23 -30.36 -6.73
N ASN A 373 27.74 -30.09 -7.92
CA ASN A 373 28.09 -30.81 -9.13
C ASN A 373 29.21 -30.05 -9.86
N LEU A 374 30.44 -30.51 -9.68
CA LEU A 374 31.63 -29.99 -10.38
C LEU A 374 31.91 -30.74 -11.68
N GLU A 375 31.08 -31.73 -12.05
CA GLU A 375 31.26 -32.53 -13.25
C GLU A 375 30.57 -31.92 -14.47
N GLY A 376 31.15 -32.18 -15.64
CA GLY A 376 30.61 -31.72 -16.93
C GLY A 376 31.12 -30.35 -17.36
N PRO A 377 30.45 -29.72 -18.34
CA PRO A 377 30.87 -28.43 -18.88
C PRO A 377 30.66 -27.30 -17.86
N HIS A 378 31.44 -26.23 -18.01
CA HIS A 378 31.32 -25.02 -17.22
C HIS A 378 29.84 -24.52 -17.19
N PRO A 379 29.26 -24.13 -16.04
CA PRO A 379 27.86 -23.72 -15.95
C PRO A 379 27.46 -22.61 -16.92
N PHE A 380 28.37 -21.67 -17.22
CA PHE A 380 28.14 -20.62 -18.22
C PHE A 380 27.94 -21.14 -19.65
N ARG A 381 28.29 -22.41 -19.93
CA ARG A 381 28.06 -23.09 -21.20
C ARG A 381 26.75 -23.85 -21.26
N LYS A 382 26.07 -24.03 -20.12
CA LYS A 382 24.79 -24.74 -20.05
C LYS A 382 23.67 -23.77 -20.43
N SER A 383 22.75 -24.22 -21.28
CA SER A 383 21.50 -23.50 -21.50
C SER A 383 20.65 -23.52 -20.23
N ILE A 384 19.68 -22.61 -20.12
CA ILE A 384 18.74 -22.60 -18.98
C ILE A 384 17.96 -23.93 -18.84
N ALA A 385 17.77 -24.65 -19.96
CA ALA A 385 17.11 -25.96 -19.97
C ALA A 385 18.00 -27.10 -19.43
N GLU A 386 19.32 -26.94 -19.46
CA GLU A 386 20.31 -27.93 -19.01
C GLU A 386 20.85 -27.63 -17.62
N LEU A 387 20.89 -26.36 -17.22
CA LEU A 387 21.39 -25.94 -15.92
C LEU A 387 20.58 -26.58 -14.80
N ARG A 388 21.27 -27.08 -13.78
CA ARG A 388 20.66 -27.69 -12.59
C ARG A 388 21.13 -26.98 -11.34
N ILE A 389 20.28 -26.96 -10.32
CA ILE A 389 20.61 -26.41 -9.01
C ILE A 389 21.79 -27.21 -8.43
N GLY A 390 22.84 -26.50 -8.03
CA GLY A 390 24.08 -27.09 -7.53
C GLY A 390 25.14 -27.34 -8.59
N ASP A 391 24.86 -27.13 -9.89
CA ASP A 391 25.92 -27.02 -10.89
C ASP A 391 26.88 -25.91 -10.50
N ALA A 392 28.16 -26.25 -10.42
CA ALA A 392 29.15 -25.40 -9.80
C ALA A 392 30.50 -25.46 -10.52
N ILE A 393 31.36 -24.48 -10.24
CA ILE A 393 32.78 -24.53 -10.60
C ILE A 393 33.65 -24.17 -9.41
N ALA A 394 34.80 -24.82 -9.32
CA ALA A 394 35.86 -24.40 -8.40
C ALA A 394 37.03 -23.88 -9.24
N SER A 395 37.33 -22.58 -9.12
CA SER A 395 38.46 -22.00 -9.82
C SER A 395 39.80 -22.56 -9.31
N PRO A 396 40.89 -22.43 -10.10
CA PRO A 396 42.24 -22.50 -9.57
C PRO A 396 42.46 -21.50 -8.43
N LEU A 397 43.50 -21.73 -7.61
CA LEU A 397 43.94 -20.77 -6.62
C LEU A 397 44.64 -19.59 -7.33
N ARG A 398 44.41 -18.39 -6.82
CA ARG A 398 45.11 -17.17 -7.22
C ARG A 398 45.70 -16.50 -5.98
N GLU A 399 47.02 -16.42 -5.93
CA GLU A 399 47.75 -15.72 -4.86
C GLU A 399 47.55 -14.21 -5.01
N VAL A 400 47.40 -13.51 -3.89
CA VAL A 400 47.36 -12.05 -3.82
C VAL A 400 48.74 -11.52 -3.48
N THR A 401 49.28 -10.62 -4.29
CA THR A 401 50.59 -9.98 -4.03
C THR A 401 50.43 -8.51 -3.65
N LEU A 402 51.46 -7.91 -3.02
CA LEU A 402 51.51 -6.46 -2.78
C LEU A 402 51.43 -5.66 -4.09
N ASP A 403 52.02 -6.17 -5.17
CA ASP A 403 52.00 -5.52 -6.48
C ASP A 403 50.59 -5.47 -7.06
N ASP A 404 49.80 -6.54 -6.90
CA ASP A 404 48.40 -6.56 -7.31
C ASP A 404 47.57 -5.51 -6.58
N ILE A 405 47.77 -5.40 -5.27
CA ILE A 405 47.08 -4.44 -4.40
C ILE A 405 47.46 -3.01 -4.81
N ALA A 406 48.76 -2.75 -4.99
CA ALA A 406 49.26 -1.45 -5.42
C ALA A 406 48.78 -1.07 -6.83
N ALA A 407 48.80 -2.02 -7.77
CA ALA A 407 48.35 -1.83 -9.15
C ALA A 407 46.85 -1.52 -9.21
N PHE A 408 46.03 -2.27 -8.47
CA PHE A 408 44.60 -2.00 -8.37
C PHE A 408 44.36 -0.61 -7.78
N ALA A 409 45.03 -0.28 -6.66
CA ALA A 409 44.94 1.04 -6.03
C ALA A 409 45.33 2.18 -6.99
N ASN A 410 46.37 1.99 -7.81
CA ASN A 410 46.82 2.97 -8.81
C ASN A 410 45.79 3.13 -9.93
N THR A 411 45.20 2.02 -10.39
CA THR A 411 44.30 2.02 -11.55
C THR A 411 42.91 2.53 -11.20
N THR A 412 42.38 2.14 -10.04
CA THR A 412 41.03 2.55 -9.60
C THR A 412 41.03 3.89 -8.88
N GLY A 413 42.20 4.34 -8.40
CA GLY A 413 42.31 5.51 -7.53
C GLY A 413 41.95 5.23 -6.07
N ASP A 414 41.57 3.99 -5.71
CA ASP A 414 41.32 3.61 -4.33
C ASP A 414 42.63 3.46 -3.55
N LYS A 415 43.06 4.57 -2.96
CA LYS A 415 44.26 4.72 -2.15
C LYS A 415 43.97 4.64 -0.65
N PHE A 416 42.93 3.92 -0.25
CA PHE A 416 42.63 3.75 1.16
C PHE A 416 43.84 3.18 1.93
N TYR A 417 44.05 3.68 3.15
CA TYR A 417 45.30 3.45 3.88
C TYR A 417 45.55 1.96 4.18
N ALA A 418 44.48 1.18 4.41
CA ALA A 418 44.57 -0.25 4.70
C ALA A 418 45.15 -1.07 3.55
N HIS A 419 45.26 -0.49 2.35
CA HIS A 419 45.79 -1.15 1.15
C HIS A 419 47.12 -0.56 0.68
N THR A 420 47.52 0.62 1.19
CA THR A 420 48.59 1.43 0.59
C THR A 420 49.60 1.99 1.59
N ASN A 421 49.30 1.95 2.89
CA ASN A 421 50.19 2.44 3.94
C ASN A 421 50.34 1.37 5.03
N GLU A 422 51.51 0.75 5.07
CA GLU A 422 51.83 -0.34 5.99
C GLU A 422 51.69 0.07 7.46
N GLU A 423 52.23 1.22 7.86
CA GLU A 423 52.19 1.70 9.24
C GLU A 423 50.76 1.97 9.69
N ALA A 424 49.97 2.65 8.85
CA ALA A 424 48.57 2.96 9.16
C ALA A 424 47.68 1.70 9.17
N ALA A 425 47.94 0.74 8.28
CA ALA A 425 47.21 -0.52 8.22
C ALA A 425 47.50 -1.39 9.45
N ALA A 426 48.78 -1.54 9.81
CA ALA A 426 49.21 -2.32 10.98
C ALA A 426 48.82 -1.68 12.32
N ALA A 427 48.60 -0.35 12.37
CA ALA A 427 48.08 0.33 13.55
C ALA A 427 46.60 0.02 13.82
N ASN A 428 45.86 -0.52 12.84
CA ASN A 428 44.46 -0.88 13.00
C ASN A 428 44.32 -2.29 13.62
N PRO A 429 43.56 -2.47 14.70
CA PRO A 429 43.43 -3.77 15.39
C PRO A 429 42.74 -4.86 14.55
N PHE A 430 42.12 -4.50 13.42
CA PHE A 430 41.42 -5.42 12.53
C PHE A 430 42.29 -5.96 11.39
N PHE A 431 43.38 -5.27 11.03
CA PHE A 431 44.23 -5.64 9.90
C PHE A 431 45.62 -6.04 10.36
N PRO A 432 46.18 -7.16 9.87
CA PRO A 432 47.52 -7.60 10.22
C PRO A 432 48.64 -6.81 9.51
N GLY A 433 48.29 -5.82 8.68
CA GLY A 433 49.16 -5.10 7.76
C GLY A 433 48.36 -4.64 6.54
N ILE A 434 49.02 -4.34 5.42
CA ILE A 434 48.30 -4.12 4.16
C ILE A 434 47.45 -5.34 3.80
N VAL A 435 46.20 -5.10 3.40
CA VAL A 435 45.27 -6.14 2.91
C VAL A 435 44.79 -5.81 1.51
N ALA A 436 44.25 -6.79 0.80
CA ALA A 436 43.69 -6.62 -0.53
C ALA A 436 42.40 -5.78 -0.50
N HIS A 437 42.18 -5.01 -1.57
CA HIS A 437 40.88 -4.35 -1.78
C HIS A 437 39.79 -5.39 -1.94
N GLY A 438 38.66 -5.21 -1.27
CA GLY A 438 37.49 -6.08 -1.50
C GLY A 438 37.07 -6.11 -2.97
N TYR A 439 37.09 -4.95 -3.66
CA TYR A 439 36.74 -4.87 -5.08
C TYR A 439 37.79 -5.48 -6.02
N LEU A 440 39.06 -5.57 -5.60
CA LEU A 440 40.06 -6.36 -6.32
C LEU A 440 39.65 -7.83 -6.31
N LEU A 441 39.29 -8.36 -5.14
CA LEU A 441 38.86 -9.75 -4.98
C LEU A 441 37.58 -10.04 -5.78
N VAL A 442 36.61 -9.12 -5.82
CA VAL A 442 35.40 -9.28 -6.65
C VAL A 442 35.74 -9.27 -8.14
N SER A 443 36.60 -8.35 -8.58
CA SER A 443 37.02 -8.26 -9.99
C SER A 443 37.76 -9.52 -10.43
N TRP A 444 38.63 -10.03 -9.57
CA TRP A 444 39.32 -11.30 -9.79
C TRP A 444 38.38 -12.49 -9.73
N ALA A 445 37.39 -12.46 -8.85
CA ALA A 445 36.41 -13.53 -8.78
C ALA A 445 35.72 -13.68 -10.14
N ALA A 446 35.19 -12.58 -10.70
CA ALA A 446 34.62 -12.58 -12.04
C ALA A 446 35.61 -13.12 -13.09
N GLY A 447 36.86 -12.67 -13.08
CA GLY A 447 37.87 -13.20 -14.00
C GLY A 447 38.21 -14.69 -13.81
N LEU A 448 37.88 -15.28 -12.66
CA LEU A 448 38.14 -16.68 -12.33
C LEU A 448 36.95 -17.61 -12.62
N PHE A 449 35.71 -17.10 -12.59
CA PHE A 449 34.51 -17.91 -12.81
C PHE A 449 33.77 -17.61 -14.12
N VAL A 450 34.02 -16.46 -14.75
CA VAL A 450 33.37 -16.12 -16.02
C VAL A 450 34.07 -16.85 -17.15
N ASP A 451 33.28 -17.54 -17.96
CA ASP A 451 33.76 -18.19 -19.18
C ASP A 451 33.66 -17.20 -20.37
N PRO A 452 34.77 -16.81 -21.02
CA PRO A 452 34.80 -15.64 -21.91
C PRO A 452 34.23 -15.87 -23.32
N GLU A 453 34.24 -17.09 -23.86
CA GLU A 453 33.72 -17.30 -25.23
C GLU A 453 32.21 -17.11 -25.29
N PRO A 454 31.64 -16.69 -26.44
CA PRO A 454 30.18 -16.55 -26.60
C PRO A 454 29.40 -17.79 -26.16
N GLY A 455 28.35 -17.60 -25.37
CA GLY A 455 27.58 -18.69 -24.78
C GLY A 455 26.17 -18.27 -24.35
N PRO A 456 25.44 -19.15 -23.65
CA PRO A 456 24.08 -18.89 -23.17
C PRO A 456 23.94 -17.70 -22.22
N VAL A 457 25.01 -17.31 -21.51
CA VAL A 457 25.01 -16.15 -20.61
C VAL A 457 25.07 -14.87 -21.43
N LEU A 458 24.01 -14.05 -21.34
CA LEU A 458 23.89 -12.81 -22.11
C LEU A 458 24.48 -11.60 -21.39
N ALA A 459 24.24 -11.49 -20.09
CA ALA A 459 24.69 -10.37 -19.28
C ALA A 459 24.82 -10.78 -17.80
N ASN A 460 25.91 -10.36 -17.18
CA ASN A 460 26.08 -10.41 -15.73
C ASN A 460 25.87 -8.99 -15.17
N TYR A 461 24.60 -8.63 -14.94
CA TYR A 461 24.18 -7.23 -14.69
C TYR A 461 24.02 -6.87 -13.21
N GLY A 462 24.06 -7.86 -12.32
CA GLY A 462 23.70 -7.68 -10.91
C GLY A 462 24.62 -8.47 -9.99
N LEU A 463 24.70 -8.03 -8.75
CA LEU A 463 25.43 -8.69 -7.68
C LEU A 463 24.60 -8.58 -6.42
N GLU A 464 24.28 -9.72 -5.82
CA GLU A 464 23.45 -9.77 -4.61
C GLU A 464 24.27 -10.01 -3.34
N ASN A 465 23.93 -9.29 -2.28
CA ASN A 465 24.41 -9.51 -0.90
C ASN A 465 25.94 -9.59 -0.71
N LEU A 466 26.74 -8.73 -1.38
CA LEU A 466 28.20 -8.70 -1.19
C LEU A 466 28.59 -8.42 0.27
N ARG A 467 29.39 -9.30 0.86
CA ARG A 467 29.99 -9.09 2.19
C ARG A 467 31.44 -9.58 2.19
N PHE A 468 32.34 -8.77 2.73
CA PHE A 468 33.73 -9.14 2.98
C PHE A 468 33.87 -9.59 4.43
N ILE A 469 34.03 -10.90 4.64
CA ILE A 469 34.00 -11.50 5.99
C ILE A 469 35.38 -11.43 6.64
N THR A 470 36.43 -11.79 5.89
CA THR A 470 37.80 -11.87 6.39
C THR A 470 38.72 -11.10 5.44
N PRO A 471 39.64 -10.25 5.97
CA PRO A 471 40.65 -9.61 5.14
C PRO A 471 41.55 -10.64 4.45
N VAL A 472 42.00 -10.34 3.25
CA VAL A 472 42.94 -11.17 2.50
C VAL A 472 44.27 -10.42 2.44
N SER A 473 45.31 -11.01 3.02
CA SER A 473 46.63 -10.41 3.10
C SER A 473 47.50 -10.76 1.88
N PRO A 474 48.56 -10.01 1.59
CA PRO A 474 49.59 -10.44 0.66
C PRO A 474 50.14 -11.83 1.04
N GLY A 475 50.27 -12.72 0.05
CA GLY A 475 50.66 -14.11 0.22
C GLY A 475 49.48 -15.08 0.47
N ASP A 476 48.28 -14.56 0.78
CA ASP A 476 47.08 -15.39 0.82
C ASP A 476 46.67 -15.78 -0.60
N SER A 477 46.03 -16.94 -0.74
CA SER A 477 45.44 -17.39 -2.01
C SER A 477 43.93 -17.46 -1.92
N ILE A 478 43.26 -16.99 -2.97
CA ILE A 478 41.81 -17.08 -3.10
C ILE A 478 41.41 -18.13 -4.14
N ARG A 479 40.23 -18.71 -3.93
CA ARG A 479 39.50 -19.53 -4.90
C ARG A 479 38.06 -19.03 -4.94
N VAL A 480 37.46 -19.05 -6.13
CA VAL A 480 36.02 -18.89 -6.26
C VAL A 480 35.35 -20.24 -6.35
N THR A 481 34.22 -20.38 -5.67
CA THR A 481 33.26 -21.42 -6.02
C THR A 481 31.92 -20.76 -6.32
N LEU A 482 31.50 -20.91 -7.57
CA LEU A 482 30.18 -20.52 -8.06
C LEU A 482 29.28 -21.74 -8.00
#